data_AF-H6LHP0-F1
#
_entry.id   AF-H6LHP0-F1
#
_cell.length_a   1.000
_cell.length_b   1.000
_cell.length_c   1.000
_cell.angle_alpha   90.00
_cell.angle_beta   90.00
_cell.angle_gamma   90.00
#
_symmetry.space_group_name_H-M   'P 1'
#
loop_
_entity.id
_entity.type
_entity.pdbx_description
1 polymer ?
#
loop_
_entity_poly.entity_id
_entity_poly.type
_entity_poly.pdbx_seq_one_letter_code
_entity_poly.pdbx_strand_id
1 'polypeptide(L)'
;MKKNVDEEDEMKKIKASENSVSSFLKISFLWMAFLMIISPVFNEVKAEGVSDQVENGIITSADSQNQDSSFENTAAPAMTCSYRTHVQNVGWQDYVENGAMSGTSGQGLRLEGIEILLANVTGDVKVEYATHVENIGWQDYVENGAMSGTSGQSLRLEAIKIRLTGSDAKDYDLYYQVHAQNFGWLDWAQNDMRSGTEGFGLRLEAIKIVIVPKGSPAPGSTERPFVTTDIQNTYQTHVQNIGWQGWKSNGEISGTTAQNLRLEAIEIKNENWESNVGISYQTHIQNIGWQGFKKDGEMSGTANEGLRIEAIQITLTGANADLFDVYYETYVEGFGWLPWVKNGESAGTEGLALRIEGIRIKILLKGAPKPETTENELGSMVQLVNKNHSVANDYVPGDLVWMNLPSTRDTQLRTEAAQHLNDLFNGANNSGLILYCCSGYRSYVTQSALYQWNVEKYGVGGAELVSARPGMSEHQLGLAMDVTAASVNFDLVENFGYTAEGQFIRDHAHEYGFIVRYPQDKTGITGYAYEPWHLRYVGVKVATAIYNSGKTLEEFYEIN
;
A
#
# COMPACT_ATOMS: atom_id res chain seq x y z
N MET A 1 4.39 79.12 0.67
CA MET A 1 4.20 78.29 -0.56
C MET A 1 5.24 77.19 -0.49
N LYS A 2 4.85 75.90 -0.49
CA LYS A 2 4.72 75.01 -1.68
C LYS A 2 6.04 74.82 -2.43
N LYS A 3 6.48 73.61 -2.80
CA LYS A 3 6.10 72.21 -2.41
C LYS A 3 7.20 71.27 -2.98
N ASN A 4 7.13 69.96 -2.68
CA ASN A 4 7.82 68.85 -3.36
C ASN A 4 9.33 68.65 -3.06
N VAL A 5 9.62 67.89 -2.01
CA VAL A 5 10.24 66.54 -2.11
C VAL A 5 9.40 65.63 -1.17
N ASP A 6 9.79 64.37 -0.98
CA ASP A 6 9.30 63.40 0.01
C ASP A 6 7.96 62.71 -0.30
N GLU A 7 8.00 61.74 -1.23
CA GLU A 7 6.93 60.74 -1.44
C GLU A 7 7.49 59.30 -1.59
N GLU A 8 8.79 59.09 -1.31
CA GLU A 8 9.47 57.76 -1.41
C GLU A 8 9.78 57.09 -0.05
N ASP A 9 9.63 57.79 1.08
CA ASP A 9 10.11 57.31 2.40
C ASP A 9 9.00 56.73 3.32
N GLU A 10 7.72 56.79 2.90
CA GLU A 10 6.61 56.14 3.66
C GLU A 10 6.47 54.64 3.37
N MET A 11 6.80 54.16 2.16
CA MET A 11 6.65 52.72 1.83
C MET A 11 7.66 51.78 2.52
N LYS A 12 8.65 52.32 3.26
CA LYS A 12 9.59 51.50 4.06
C LYS A 12 9.20 51.30 5.51
N LYS A 13 8.07 51.84 5.98
CA LYS A 13 7.59 51.69 7.38
C LYS A 13 6.45 50.69 7.59
N ILE A 14 5.96 50.02 6.54
CA ILE A 14 4.86 49.02 6.62
C ILE A 14 5.39 47.58 6.48
N LYS A 15 6.60 47.29 6.99
CA LYS A 15 7.18 45.93 7.05
C LYS A 15 7.96 45.63 8.35
N ALA A 16 7.66 46.33 9.45
CA ALA A 16 8.39 46.19 10.71
C ALA A 16 7.52 46.42 11.97
N SER A 17 6.31 45.86 12.03
CA SER A 17 5.42 46.02 13.20
C SER A 17 4.52 44.83 13.57
N GLU A 18 4.61 43.68 12.89
CA GLU A 18 3.76 42.49 13.15
C GLU A 18 4.57 41.30 13.70
N ASN A 19 5.51 41.58 14.63
CA ASN A 19 6.33 40.54 15.24
C ASN A 19 6.47 40.71 16.77
N SER A 20 5.34 40.94 17.45
CA SER A 20 5.17 40.67 18.88
C SER A 20 3.68 40.55 19.24
N VAL A 21 3.37 39.92 20.39
CA VAL A 21 2.03 39.72 20.97
C VAL A 21 1.15 38.64 20.30
N SER A 22 1.40 37.38 20.67
CA SER A 22 0.35 36.53 21.27
C SER A 22 0.95 35.27 21.90
N SER A 23 1.01 35.25 23.23
CA SER A 23 1.05 34.01 24.02
C SER A 23 -0.24 33.93 24.84
N PHE A 24 -0.59 32.74 25.31
CA PHE A 24 -1.83 32.41 26.05
C PHE A 24 -3.15 32.55 25.27
N LEU A 25 -3.55 31.46 24.60
CA LEU A 25 -4.67 30.66 25.16
C LEU A 25 -4.60 29.20 24.73
N LYS A 26 -5.13 28.29 25.57
CA LYS A 26 -5.35 26.89 25.24
C LYS A 26 -6.78 26.72 24.71
N ILE A 27 -6.94 26.09 23.56
CA ILE A 27 -8.08 25.18 23.30
C ILE A 27 -7.54 23.96 22.55
N SER A 28 -7.76 22.78 23.12
CA SER A 28 -7.86 21.52 22.38
C SER A 28 -9.32 21.09 22.52
N PHE A 29 -9.98 20.67 21.43
CA PHE A 29 -11.14 19.77 21.49
C PHE A 29 -11.55 19.23 20.11
N LEU A 30 -12.08 18.00 20.15
CA LEU A 30 -12.96 17.33 19.18
C LEU A 30 -12.51 17.21 17.70
N TRP A 31 -12.06 16.01 17.36
CA TRP A 31 -12.55 15.27 16.18
C TRP A 31 -13.00 13.88 16.64
N MET A 32 -14.31 13.59 16.63
CA MET A 32 -14.90 12.28 16.94
C MET A 32 -16.34 12.20 16.39
N ALA A 33 -16.82 10.98 16.08
CA ALA A 33 -17.98 10.63 15.22
C ALA A 33 -17.64 10.67 13.71
N PHE A 34 -18.23 9.87 12.81
CA PHE A 34 -19.48 9.08 12.80
C PHE A 34 -19.40 7.99 11.69
N LEU A 35 -19.77 6.70 11.78
CA LEU A 35 -20.26 5.82 12.87
C LEU A 35 -19.57 4.41 12.73
N MET A 36 -20.08 3.17 12.86
CA MET A 36 -21.41 2.50 12.92
C MET A 36 -21.49 1.41 14.01
N ILE A 37 -22.71 0.95 14.32
CA ILE A 37 -23.04 -0.04 15.36
C ILE A 37 -23.20 -1.44 14.76
N ILE A 38 -22.64 -2.47 15.41
CA ILE A 38 -23.06 -3.87 15.24
C ILE A 38 -23.40 -4.44 16.62
N SER A 39 -24.67 -4.79 16.83
CA SER A 39 -25.14 -5.43 18.06
C SER A 39 -25.08 -6.95 17.92
N PRO A 40 -24.48 -7.69 18.88
CA PRO A 40 -24.58 -9.14 18.89
C PRO A 40 -26.00 -9.58 19.30
N VAL A 41 -26.69 -10.32 18.42
CA VAL A 41 -27.93 -11.00 18.78
C VAL A 41 -27.58 -12.25 19.57
N PHE A 42 -27.83 -12.22 20.88
CA PHE A 42 -27.81 -13.44 21.70
C PHE A 42 -28.97 -14.34 21.30
N ASN A 43 -28.67 -15.62 21.05
CA ASN A 43 -29.67 -16.66 20.86
C ASN A 43 -29.41 -17.76 21.91
N GLU A 44 -30.24 -17.80 22.96
CA GLU A 44 -30.16 -18.86 23.97
C GLU A 44 -30.65 -20.19 23.37
N VAL A 45 -29.76 -21.17 23.24
CA VAL A 45 -30.17 -22.56 22.99
C VAL A 45 -30.34 -23.25 24.34
N LYS A 46 -31.59 -23.47 24.74
CA LYS A 46 -31.91 -24.31 25.89
C LYS A 46 -31.62 -25.77 25.56
N ALA A 47 -30.79 -26.42 26.36
CA ALA A 47 -30.66 -27.88 26.34
C ALA A 47 -31.85 -28.47 27.12
N GLU A 48 -32.82 -29.05 26.41
CA GLU A 48 -33.83 -29.91 27.03
C GLU A 48 -33.22 -31.29 27.31
N GLY A 49 -33.54 -31.86 28.47
CA GLY A 49 -33.02 -33.16 28.87
C GLY A 49 -33.80 -34.31 28.24
N VAL A 50 -33.08 -35.33 27.76
CA VAL A 50 -33.64 -36.66 27.47
C VAL A 50 -33.00 -37.64 28.44
N SER A 51 -33.83 -38.45 29.08
CA SER A 51 -33.43 -39.46 30.06
C SER A 51 -33.35 -40.86 29.45
N ASP A 52 -32.72 -41.74 30.23
CA ASP A 52 -33.17 -43.11 30.51
C ASP A 52 -32.59 -44.32 29.73
N GLN A 53 -32.32 -45.36 30.55
CA GLN A 53 -32.15 -46.80 30.25
C GLN A 53 -30.99 -47.30 29.36
N VAL A 54 -29.97 -47.86 30.02
CA VAL A 54 -29.50 -49.25 29.75
C VAL A 54 -29.21 -49.95 31.11
N GLU A 55 -29.40 -51.27 31.16
CA GLU A 55 -29.66 -52.08 32.36
C GLU A 55 -28.44 -52.46 33.25
N ASN A 56 -28.76 -52.62 34.54
CA ASN A 56 -28.32 -53.65 35.51
C ASN A 56 -27.04 -54.49 35.25
N GLY A 57 -26.15 -54.52 36.26
CA GLY A 57 -24.99 -55.43 36.32
C GLY A 57 -24.46 -55.71 37.73
N ILE A 58 -25.31 -56.09 38.69
CA ILE A 58 -24.90 -56.32 40.09
C ILE A 58 -24.29 -57.72 40.26
N ILE A 59 -22.98 -57.82 40.52
CA ILE A 59 -22.34 -59.01 41.15
C ILE A 59 -21.35 -58.59 42.26
N THR A 60 -21.81 -58.75 43.50
CA THR A 60 -21.09 -59.01 44.77
C THR A 60 -19.78 -58.29 45.14
N SER A 61 -19.83 -57.58 46.26
CA SER A 61 -18.67 -57.17 47.07
C SER A 61 -18.41 -58.14 48.25
N ALA A 62 -17.18 -58.63 48.40
CA ALA A 62 -16.56 -59.18 49.63
C ALA A 62 -15.04 -59.32 49.37
N ASP A 63 -14.12 -59.17 50.32
CA ASP A 63 -14.22 -58.87 51.76
C ASP A 63 -13.10 -57.89 52.18
N SER A 64 -13.13 -57.44 53.43
CA SER A 64 -12.24 -56.48 54.09
C SER A 64 -10.78 -56.92 54.26
N GLN A 65 -9.86 -55.95 54.34
CA GLN A 65 -9.03 -55.71 55.54
C GLN A 65 -8.33 -54.35 55.50
N ASN A 66 -7.91 -53.85 56.67
CA ASN A 66 -7.25 -52.56 56.85
C ASN A 66 -5.86 -52.49 56.20
N GLN A 67 -5.49 -51.30 55.71
CA GLN A 67 -4.42 -50.58 56.41
C GLN A 67 -4.54 -49.06 56.26
N ASP A 68 -4.44 -48.37 57.40
CA ASP A 68 -4.16 -46.93 57.48
C ASP A 68 -2.68 -46.70 57.20
N SER A 69 -2.37 -45.82 56.25
CA SER A 69 -1.02 -45.32 56.02
C SER A 69 -1.09 -43.95 55.32
N SER A 70 -1.18 -42.89 56.12
CA SER A 70 -1.08 -41.50 55.67
C SER A 70 0.34 -41.17 55.17
N PHE A 71 0.67 -41.60 53.96
CA PHE A 71 1.83 -41.08 53.24
C PHE A 71 1.51 -39.69 52.70
N GLU A 72 1.92 -38.65 53.44
CA GLU A 72 2.06 -37.32 52.86
C GLU A 72 3.08 -37.43 51.72
N ASN A 73 2.59 -37.38 50.48
CA ASN A 73 3.43 -37.34 49.30
C ASN A 73 4.05 -35.95 49.15
N THR A 74 5.02 -35.64 50.01
CA THR A 74 5.84 -34.42 49.93
C THR A 74 6.80 -34.51 48.76
N ALA A 75 6.26 -34.53 47.54
CA ALA A 75 7.00 -34.15 46.36
C ALA A 75 7.62 -32.76 46.61
N ALA A 76 8.89 -32.59 46.24
CA ALA A 76 9.52 -31.27 46.32
C ALA A 76 8.68 -30.28 45.50
N PRO A 77 8.43 -29.05 46.01
CA PRO A 77 7.59 -28.09 45.29
C PRO A 77 8.19 -27.81 43.92
N ALA A 78 7.37 -27.86 42.88
CA ALA A 78 7.84 -27.67 41.51
C ALA A 78 8.44 -26.27 41.33
N MET A 79 9.42 -26.15 40.42
CA MET A 79 10.00 -24.87 40.05
C MET A 79 8.88 -23.97 39.48
N THR A 80 8.75 -22.76 40.03
CA THR A 80 7.70 -21.81 39.70
C THR A 80 8.33 -20.49 39.27
N CYS A 81 7.75 -19.85 38.25
CA CYS A 81 8.13 -18.51 37.85
C CYS A 81 7.28 -17.51 38.66
N SER A 82 7.94 -16.66 39.45
CA SER A 82 7.29 -15.62 40.25
C SER A 82 7.63 -14.24 39.70
N TYR A 83 6.62 -13.39 39.51
CA TYR A 83 6.78 -12.11 38.82
C TYR A 83 5.81 -11.04 39.31
N ARG A 84 6.19 -9.78 39.13
CA ARG A 84 5.33 -8.61 39.36
C ARG A 84 5.63 -7.48 38.37
N THR A 85 4.65 -6.60 38.17
CA THR A 85 4.78 -5.42 37.31
C THR A 85 4.60 -4.10 38.06
N HIS A 86 5.30 -3.06 37.63
CA HIS A 86 5.07 -1.68 38.00
C HIS A 86 4.03 -1.08 37.05
N VAL A 87 2.87 -0.69 37.57
CA VAL A 87 1.73 -0.19 36.79
C VAL A 87 1.57 1.32 37.01
N GLN A 88 1.31 2.06 35.93
CA GLN A 88 1.05 3.51 35.99
C GLN A 88 -0.01 3.86 37.04
N ASN A 89 0.27 4.89 37.85
CA ASN A 89 -0.59 5.39 38.93
C ASN A 89 -0.87 4.41 40.10
N VAL A 90 -0.35 3.18 40.03
CA VAL A 90 -0.51 2.14 41.07
C VAL A 90 0.83 1.82 41.74
N GLY A 91 1.93 1.81 40.98
CA GLY A 91 3.24 1.38 41.44
C GLY A 91 3.44 -0.13 41.28
N TRP A 92 4.35 -0.71 42.07
CA TRP A 92 4.56 -2.15 42.12
C TRP A 92 3.35 -2.89 42.69
N GLN A 93 2.85 -3.89 41.96
CA GLN A 93 1.89 -4.86 42.47
C GLN A 93 2.59 -5.97 43.27
N ASP A 94 1.81 -6.82 43.95
CA ASP A 94 2.29 -8.03 44.59
C ASP A 94 2.84 -9.05 43.57
N TYR A 95 3.70 -9.94 44.05
CA TYR A 95 4.19 -11.08 43.28
C TYR A 95 3.08 -12.10 43.02
N VAL A 96 3.00 -12.57 41.78
CA VAL A 96 2.14 -13.69 41.35
C VAL A 96 3.01 -14.84 40.83
N GLU A 97 2.42 -16.00 40.59
CA GLU A 97 3.12 -17.21 40.12
C GLU A 97 2.56 -17.74 38.79
N ASN A 98 3.28 -18.69 38.19
CA ASN A 98 2.94 -19.50 37.00
C ASN A 98 1.49 -19.35 36.49
N GLY A 99 1.31 -18.53 35.45
CA GLY A 99 0.07 -18.38 34.68
C GLY A 99 -0.93 -17.36 35.23
N ALA A 100 -0.74 -16.88 36.46
CA ALA A 100 -1.54 -15.78 37.00
C ALA A 100 -1.25 -14.46 36.28
N MET A 101 -2.21 -13.54 36.27
CA MET A 101 -2.02 -12.23 35.64
C MET A 101 -1.29 -11.27 36.58
N SER A 102 -0.21 -10.66 36.11
CA SER A 102 0.31 -9.40 36.67
C SER A 102 -0.06 -8.25 35.74
N GLY A 103 -0.34 -7.07 36.27
CA GLY A 103 -0.84 -5.90 35.53
C GLY A 103 -2.35 -5.64 35.67
N THR A 104 -2.90 -4.95 34.67
CA THR A 104 -4.24 -4.34 34.64
C THR A 104 -4.85 -4.37 33.23
N SER A 105 -4.98 -5.57 32.65
CA SER A 105 -5.58 -5.82 31.33
C SER A 105 -6.93 -5.10 31.15
N GLY A 106 -7.05 -4.32 30.07
CA GLY A 106 -8.29 -3.62 29.69
C GLY A 106 -8.61 -2.36 30.50
N GLN A 107 -7.79 -1.99 31.49
CA GLN A 107 -8.03 -0.82 32.35
C GLN A 107 -7.39 0.48 31.81
N GLY A 108 -6.63 0.40 30.71
CA GLY A 108 -6.00 1.58 30.09
C GLY A 108 -4.70 2.06 30.73
N LEU A 109 -4.23 1.39 31.79
CA LEU A 109 -2.97 1.70 32.47
C LEU A 109 -1.82 0.91 31.84
N ARG A 110 -0.67 1.58 31.64
CA ARG A 110 0.56 0.94 31.13
C ARG A 110 1.30 0.17 32.23
N LEU A 111 1.98 -0.88 31.82
CA LEU A 111 3.18 -1.36 32.52
C LEU A 111 4.33 -0.37 32.27
N GLU A 112 5.15 -0.12 33.28
CA GLU A 112 6.34 0.73 33.21
C GLU A 112 7.63 -0.08 33.47
N GLY A 113 7.55 -1.15 34.26
CA GLY A 113 8.65 -2.06 34.58
C GLY A 113 8.18 -3.42 35.09
N ILE A 114 9.10 -4.38 35.17
CA ILE A 114 8.84 -5.76 35.57
C ILE A 114 10.01 -6.37 36.36
N GLU A 115 9.69 -7.23 37.32
CA GLU A 115 10.63 -8.14 38.02
C GLU A 115 10.15 -9.58 37.85
N ILE A 116 11.08 -10.51 37.57
CA ILE A 116 10.82 -11.95 37.35
C ILE A 116 11.92 -12.75 38.04
N LEU A 117 11.56 -13.73 38.86
CA LEU A 117 12.50 -14.63 39.54
C LEU A 117 11.97 -16.07 39.54
N LEU A 118 12.87 -17.04 39.62
CA LEU A 118 12.50 -18.44 39.78
C LEU A 118 12.51 -18.82 41.27
N ALA A 119 11.48 -19.52 41.72
CA ALA A 119 11.40 -20.10 43.06
C ALA A 119 11.33 -21.63 42.99
N ASN A 120 11.72 -22.30 44.08
CA ASN A 120 11.92 -23.75 44.16
C ASN A 120 12.92 -24.30 43.10
N VAL A 121 13.93 -23.50 42.76
CA VAL A 121 14.94 -23.87 41.75
C VAL A 121 15.70 -25.13 42.18
N THR A 122 15.71 -26.11 41.30
CA THR A 122 16.50 -27.34 41.42
C THR A 122 17.43 -27.43 40.21
N GLY A 123 18.74 -27.54 40.45
CA GLY A 123 19.76 -27.43 39.41
C GLY A 123 20.23 -25.99 39.16
N ASP A 124 21.04 -25.82 38.12
CA ASP A 124 21.56 -24.52 37.66
C ASP A 124 20.63 -23.93 36.59
N VAL A 125 19.57 -23.24 37.05
CA VAL A 125 18.59 -22.54 36.22
C VAL A 125 18.35 -21.12 36.73
N LYS A 126 18.39 -20.15 35.83
CA LYS A 126 18.18 -18.70 36.03
C LYS A 126 17.14 -18.19 35.04
N VAL A 127 16.48 -17.08 35.35
CA VAL A 127 15.69 -16.32 34.36
C VAL A 127 16.35 -14.99 34.02
N GLU A 128 16.46 -14.70 32.72
CA GLU A 128 16.95 -13.45 32.15
C GLU A 128 15.86 -12.83 31.28
N TYR A 129 15.71 -11.50 31.32
CA TYR A 129 14.66 -10.79 30.56
C TYR A 129 15.08 -9.38 30.16
N ALA A 130 14.53 -8.94 29.03
CA ALA A 130 14.68 -7.59 28.49
C ALA A 130 13.33 -7.06 28.05
N THR A 131 13.14 -5.73 28.14
CA THR A 131 11.90 -5.05 27.71
C THR A 131 12.20 -4.02 26.62
N HIS A 132 11.26 -3.85 25.70
CA HIS A 132 11.20 -2.70 24.79
C HIS A 132 10.44 -1.57 25.49
N VAL A 133 11.08 -0.41 25.59
CA VAL A 133 10.52 0.77 26.28
C VAL A 133 10.36 1.94 25.30
N GLU A 134 9.24 2.64 25.43
CA GLU A 134 8.96 3.87 24.69
C GLU A 134 10.17 4.83 24.65
N ASN A 135 10.53 5.28 23.45
CA ASN A 135 11.63 6.21 23.17
C ASN A 135 13.04 5.75 23.62
N ILE A 136 13.20 4.51 24.09
CA ILE A 136 14.47 3.90 24.49
C ILE A 136 14.82 2.69 23.61
N GLY A 137 13.83 1.90 23.20
CA GLY A 137 14.03 0.65 22.49
C GLY A 137 14.21 -0.54 23.43
N TRP A 138 14.82 -1.62 22.93
CA TRP A 138 15.19 -2.79 23.73
C TRP A 138 16.32 -2.46 24.71
N GLN A 139 16.07 -2.76 26.00
CA GLN A 139 17.10 -2.69 27.04
C GLN A 139 18.00 -3.94 27.06
N ASP A 140 19.12 -3.87 27.78
CA ASP A 140 19.92 -5.04 28.14
C ASP A 140 19.11 -6.07 28.97
N TYR A 141 19.56 -7.33 28.95
CA TYR A 141 18.99 -8.36 29.80
C TYR A 141 19.36 -8.13 31.27
N VAL A 142 18.37 -8.29 32.15
CA VAL A 142 18.56 -8.36 33.60
C VAL A 142 18.21 -9.77 34.10
N GLU A 143 18.77 -10.18 35.24
CA GLU A 143 18.62 -11.53 35.80
C GLU A 143 17.81 -11.50 37.11
N ASN A 144 17.02 -12.56 37.36
CA ASN A 144 16.52 -13.00 38.68
C ASN A 144 16.13 -11.86 39.66
N GLY A 145 15.01 -11.18 39.39
CA GLY A 145 14.40 -10.19 40.29
C GLY A 145 14.94 -8.77 40.16
N ALA A 146 15.94 -8.52 39.31
CA ALA A 146 16.33 -7.17 38.93
C ALA A 146 15.26 -6.49 38.05
N MET A 147 15.02 -5.19 38.21
CA MET A 147 14.00 -4.49 37.41
C MET A 147 14.45 -4.35 35.93
N SER A 148 13.59 -4.75 34.99
CA SER A 148 13.64 -4.30 33.59
C SER A 148 12.56 -3.23 33.34
N GLY A 149 12.82 -2.27 32.46
CA GLY A 149 11.91 -1.17 32.15
C GLY A 149 12.31 0.15 32.81
N THR A 150 11.35 0.89 33.34
CA THR A 150 11.56 2.14 34.09
C THR A 150 10.65 2.22 35.32
N SER A 151 11.03 3.06 36.29
CA SER A 151 10.16 3.49 37.38
C SER A 151 10.33 5.00 37.58
N GLY A 152 9.23 5.71 37.84
CA GLY A 152 9.19 7.17 37.98
C GLY A 152 9.37 7.99 36.69
N GLN A 153 9.78 7.37 35.57
CA GLN A 153 10.04 8.06 34.29
C GLN A 153 8.79 8.22 33.40
N SER A 154 7.67 7.58 33.75
CA SER A 154 6.40 7.61 33.00
C SER A 154 6.44 7.01 31.58
N LEU A 155 7.47 6.25 31.22
CA LEU A 155 7.57 5.55 29.93
C LEU A 155 6.89 4.19 30.00
N ARG A 156 6.21 3.78 28.93
CA ARG A 156 5.56 2.45 28.82
C ARG A 156 6.54 1.36 28.40
N LEU A 157 6.29 0.14 28.87
CA LEU A 157 6.71 -1.08 28.17
C LEU A 157 5.84 -1.27 26.93
N GLU A 158 6.44 -1.76 25.83
CA GLU A 158 5.75 -2.04 24.56
C GLU A 158 5.91 -3.51 24.15
N ALA A 159 7.04 -4.14 24.48
CA ALA A 159 7.31 -5.57 24.29
C ALA A 159 8.26 -6.13 25.37
N ILE A 160 8.37 -7.45 25.46
CA ILE A 160 9.25 -8.18 26.37
C ILE A 160 9.82 -9.44 25.69
N LYS A 161 10.98 -9.90 26.13
CA LYS A 161 11.50 -11.26 25.89
C LYS A 161 12.14 -11.82 27.15
N ILE A 162 11.99 -13.12 27.37
CA ILE A 162 12.37 -13.81 28.61
C ILE A 162 12.98 -15.17 28.23
N ARG A 163 14.12 -15.51 28.82
CA ARG A 163 14.83 -16.76 28.57
C ARG A 163 15.33 -17.41 29.85
N LEU A 164 15.62 -18.70 29.77
CA LEU A 164 16.27 -19.45 30.83
C LEU A 164 17.77 -19.60 30.52
N THR A 165 18.61 -19.40 31.53
CA THR A 165 20.07 -19.60 31.43
C THR A 165 20.59 -20.44 32.61
N GLY A 166 21.85 -20.88 32.53
CA GLY A 166 22.39 -21.94 33.39
C GLY A 166 22.42 -23.30 32.70
N SER A 167 23.20 -24.24 33.25
CA SER A 167 23.50 -25.54 32.64
C SER A 167 22.35 -26.55 32.68
N ASP A 168 21.31 -26.32 33.49
CA ASP A 168 20.09 -27.14 33.55
C ASP A 168 18.87 -26.47 32.90
N ALA A 169 19.01 -25.25 32.38
CA ALA A 169 17.93 -24.56 31.64
C ALA A 169 17.42 -25.34 30.41
N LYS A 170 18.26 -26.23 29.86
CA LYS A 170 17.94 -27.16 28.77
C LYS A 170 16.78 -28.12 29.08
N ASP A 171 16.48 -28.35 30.35
CA ASP A 171 15.50 -29.33 30.83
C ASP A 171 14.10 -28.70 31.06
N TYR A 172 13.94 -27.42 30.70
CA TYR A 172 12.72 -26.62 30.84
C TYR A 172 12.34 -25.86 29.56
N ASP A 173 11.08 -25.45 29.49
CA ASP A 173 10.55 -24.46 28.58
C ASP A 173 9.86 -23.35 29.38
N LEU A 174 9.96 -22.11 28.88
CA LEU A 174 9.28 -20.95 29.43
C LEU A 174 8.33 -20.37 28.37
N TYR A 175 7.06 -20.24 28.74
CA TYR A 175 6.02 -19.61 27.92
C TYR A 175 5.53 -18.30 28.55
N TYR A 176 5.30 -17.26 27.73
CA TYR A 176 4.75 -15.99 28.21
C TYR A 176 3.87 -15.31 27.16
N GLN A 177 2.80 -14.66 27.60
CA GLN A 177 1.94 -13.81 26.77
C GLN A 177 1.71 -12.46 27.44
N VAL A 178 1.50 -11.41 26.65
CA VAL A 178 1.23 -10.05 27.13
C VAL A 178 -0.12 -9.54 26.64
N HIS A 179 -0.74 -8.67 27.43
CA HIS A 179 -1.89 -7.88 27.00
C HIS A 179 -1.40 -6.54 26.47
N ALA A 180 -1.50 -6.33 25.16
CA ALA A 180 -1.14 -5.08 24.51
C ALA A 180 -2.39 -4.23 24.22
N GLN A 181 -2.24 -2.91 24.31
CA GLN A 181 -3.28 -1.95 23.93
C GLN A 181 -3.75 -2.21 22.49
N ASN A 182 -5.06 -2.12 22.25
CA ASN A 182 -5.76 -2.35 20.98
C ASN A 182 -5.69 -3.79 20.41
N PHE A 183 -4.68 -4.59 20.75
CA PHE A 183 -4.57 -6.00 20.36
C PHE A 183 -5.23 -6.96 21.35
N GLY A 184 -5.32 -6.61 22.63
CA GLY A 184 -5.75 -7.51 23.69
C GLY A 184 -4.62 -8.45 24.11
N TRP A 185 -4.95 -9.69 24.52
CA TRP A 185 -3.93 -10.71 24.74
C TRP A 185 -3.38 -11.19 23.40
N LEU A 186 -2.06 -11.03 23.21
CA LEU A 186 -1.31 -11.72 22.15
C LEU A 186 -1.07 -13.17 22.56
N ASP A 187 -0.60 -13.99 21.61
CA ASP A 187 -0.31 -15.40 21.82
C ASP A 187 0.93 -15.63 22.72
N TRP A 188 1.16 -16.89 23.09
CA TRP A 188 2.31 -17.28 23.90
C TRP A 188 3.60 -17.30 23.08
N ALA A 189 4.54 -16.43 23.45
CA ALA A 189 5.95 -16.60 23.11
C ALA A 189 6.53 -17.77 23.92
N GLN A 190 7.64 -18.32 23.42
CA GLN A 190 8.46 -19.34 24.06
C GLN A 190 9.92 -18.88 24.02
N ASN A 191 10.68 -19.10 25.09
CA ASN A 191 12.15 -18.96 25.19
C ASN A 191 12.81 -17.89 24.27
N ASP A 192 12.99 -16.68 24.77
CA ASP A 192 13.68 -15.55 24.11
C ASP A 192 12.97 -14.95 22.86
N MET A 193 11.90 -15.57 22.32
CA MET A 193 11.04 -14.92 21.31
C MET A 193 10.37 -13.67 21.88
N ARG A 194 10.25 -12.61 21.08
CA ARG A 194 9.55 -11.39 21.51
C ARG A 194 8.06 -11.67 21.82
N SER A 195 7.49 -10.90 22.73
CA SER A 195 6.04 -10.81 22.95
C SER A 195 5.63 -9.34 23.16
N GLY A 196 4.57 -8.87 22.50
CA GLY A 196 4.14 -7.47 22.53
C GLY A 196 4.16 -6.78 21.16
N THR A 197 4.36 -5.45 21.17
CA THR A 197 4.32 -4.60 19.97
C THR A 197 5.59 -3.78 19.83
N GLU A 198 6.10 -3.62 18.61
CA GLU A 198 7.24 -2.74 18.31
C GLU A 198 6.89 -1.79 17.16
N GLY A 199 7.33 -0.52 17.25
CA GLY A 199 7.00 0.53 16.26
C GLY A 199 5.57 1.07 16.28
N PHE A 200 4.59 0.35 16.84
CA PHE A 200 3.19 0.79 16.93
C PHE A 200 2.92 1.88 18.00
N GLY A 201 3.82 2.10 18.95
CA GLY A 201 3.63 3.06 20.05
C GLY A 201 2.58 2.63 21.08
N LEU A 202 2.33 1.32 21.23
CA LEU A 202 1.27 0.76 22.07
C LEU A 202 1.84 0.20 23.39
N ARG A 203 1.13 0.43 24.49
CA ARG A 203 1.53 -0.07 25.82
C ARG A 203 1.22 -1.55 25.99
N LEU A 204 2.05 -2.23 26.77
CA LEU A 204 1.62 -3.39 27.54
C LEU A 204 0.77 -2.95 28.73
N GLU A 205 -0.22 -3.76 29.09
CA GLU A 205 -1.11 -3.56 30.24
C GLU A 205 -1.06 -4.72 31.23
N ALA A 206 -0.69 -5.94 30.80
CA ALA A 206 -0.57 -7.12 31.66
C ALA A 206 0.34 -8.19 31.05
N ILE A 207 0.76 -9.17 31.87
CA ILE A 207 1.58 -10.32 31.48
C ILE A 207 1.15 -11.60 32.22
N LYS A 208 1.39 -12.75 31.59
CA LYS A 208 1.41 -14.09 32.22
C LYS A 208 2.69 -14.81 31.79
N ILE A 209 3.29 -15.58 32.70
CA ILE A 209 4.50 -16.38 32.46
C ILE A 209 4.28 -17.75 33.09
N VAL A 210 4.73 -18.82 32.44
CA VAL A 210 4.72 -20.20 32.97
C VAL A 210 6.06 -20.86 32.66
N ILE A 211 6.71 -21.44 33.67
CA ILE A 211 7.81 -22.40 33.47
C ILE A 211 7.28 -23.84 33.54
N VAL A 212 7.72 -24.69 32.60
CA VAL A 212 7.29 -26.09 32.45
C VAL A 212 8.48 -27.00 32.09
N PRO A 213 8.41 -28.33 32.30
CA PRO A 213 9.43 -29.26 31.82
C PRO A 213 9.57 -29.24 30.29
N LYS A 214 10.76 -29.54 29.78
CA LYS A 214 11.07 -29.48 28.34
C LYS A 214 10.09 -30.28 27.47
N GLY A 215 9.59 -29.66 26.40
CA GLY A 215 8.66 -30.28 25.45
C GLY A 215 7.21 -30.35 25.93
N SER A 216 6.88 -29.74 27.08
CA SER A 216 5.48 -29.53 27.49
C SER A 216 4.78 -28.57 26.51
N PRO A 217 3.48 -28.75 26.23
CA PRO A 217 2.75 -27.88 25.31
C PRO A 217 2.60 -26.46 25.86
N ALA A 218 2.53 -25.48 24.96
CA ALA A 218 2.18 -24.11 25.29
C ALA A 218 0.76 -24.03 25.93
N PRO A 219 0.48 -23.08 26.83
CA PRO A 219 -0.85 -22.94 27.45
C PRO A 219 -1.95 -22.41 26.50
N GLY A 220 -1.63 -22.16 25.22
CA GLY A 220 -2.52 -21.63 24.20
C GLY A 220 -1.83 -21.57 22.83
N SER A 221 -2.36 -20.76 21.91
CA SER A 221 -1.74 -20.50 20.62
C SER A 221 -0.36 -19.83 20.77
N THR A 222 0.49 -20.00 19.75
CA THR A 222 1.84 -19.40 19.63
C THR A 222 2.05 -18.74 18.27
N GLU A 223 0.98 -18.42 17.53
CA GLU A 223 1.07 -17.92 16.15
C GLU A 223 1.37 -16.42 16.07
N ARG A 224 0.71 -15.60 16.90
CA ARG A 224 0.88 -14.14 16.96
C ARG A 224 1.34 -13.64 18.35
N PRO A 225 2.52 -14.05 18.86
CA PRO A 225 3.00 -13.57 20.16
C PRO A 225 3.48 -12.10 20.11
N PHE A 226 3.91 -11.67 18.92
CA PHE A 226 4.56 -10.38 18.68
C PHE A 226 4.11 -9.77 17.35
N VAL A 227 4.11 -8.44 17.28
CA VAL A 227 3.81 -7.64 16.09
C VAL A 227 4.81 -6.48 15.98
N THR A 228 5.32 -6.21 14.78
CA THR A 228 6.20 -5.04 14.52
C THR A 228 5.84 -4.36 13.21
N THR A 229 6.05 -3.04 13.15
CA THR A 229 5.95 -2.27 11.90
C THR A 229 7.18 -2.39 11.00
N ASP A 230 8.28 -2.97 11.50
CA ASP A 230 9.53 -3.16 10.76
C ASP A 230 9.42 -4.35 9.78
N ILE A 231 8.84 -4.11 8.61
CA ILE A 231 8.79 -5.09 7.52
C ILE A 231 9.94 -4.81 6.55
N GLN A 232 10.99 -5.64 6.62
CA GLN A 232 12.21 -5.51 5.83
C GLN A 232 12.02 -6.11 4.43
N ASN A 233 11.06 -5.55 3.69
CA ASN A 233 10.77 -5.88 2.30
C ASN A 233 11.98 -5.56 1.41
N THR A 234 12.56 -6.59 0.81
CA THR A 234 13.65 -6.48 -0.15
C THR A 234 13.37 -7.30 -1.40
N TYR A 235 13.82 -6.80 -2.56
CA TYR A 235 13.57 -7.41 -3.86
C TYR A 235 14.70 -7.16 -4.86
N GLN A 236 14.93 -8.10 -5.77
CA GLN A 236 15.85 -7.94 -6.90
C GLN A 236 15.24 -8.47 -8.19
N THR A 237 15.69 -7.96 -9.32
CA THR A 237 15.23 -8.33 -10.67
C THR A 237 16.37 -8.75 -11.57
N HIS A 238 16.12 -9.72 -12.44
CA HIS A 238 17.01 -10.13 -13.53
C HIS A 238 16.65 -9.35 -14.79
N VAL A 239 17.57 -8.51 -15.27
CA VAL A 239 17.35 -7.65 -16.44
C VAL A 239 18.09 -8.19 -17.65
N GLN A 240 17.44 -8.15 -18.82
CA GLN A 240 18.03 -8.54 -20.10
C GLN A 240 19.42 -7.89 -20.30
N ASN A 241 20.40 -8.70 -20.72
CA ASN A 241 21.79 -8.31 -20.99
C ASN A 241 22.58 -7.76 -19.77
N ILE A 242 21.98 -7.68 -18.57
CA ILE A 242 22.63 -7.19 -17.34
C ILE A 242 22.74 -8.31 -16.29
N GLY A 243 21.69 -9.14 -16.16
CA GLY A 243 21.55 -10.12 -15.08
C GLY A 243 20.89 -9.51 -13.84
N TRP A 244 21.13 -10.11 -12.67
CA TRP A 244 20.59 -9.64 -11.39
C TRP A 244 21.19 -8.30 -10.98
N GLN A 245 20.34 -7.31 -10.71
CA GLN A 245 20.78 -5.95 -10.34
C GLN A 245 21.05 -5.72 -8.85
N GLY A 246 20.97 -6.78 -8.04
CA GLY A 246 21.13 -6.72 -6.58
C GLY A 246 19.87 -6.26 -5.84
N TRP A 247 19.88 -6.49 -4.53
CA TRP A 247 18.74 -6.23 -3.65
C TRP A 247 18.44 -4.73 -3.50
N LYS A 248 17.15 -4.42 -3.52
CA LYS A 248 16.51 -3.12 -3.32
C LYS A 248 15.56 -3.19 -2.16
N SER A 249 15.40 -2.07 -1.46
CA SER A 249 14.55 -1.96 -0.26
C SER A 249 13.21 -1.29 -0.56
N ASN A 250 12.27 -1.44 0.38
CA ASN A 250 10.89 -0.95 0.35
C ASN A 250 10.69 0.42 -0.36
N GLY A 251 10.27 0.39 -1.63
CA GLY A 251 9.94 1.55 -2.45
C GLY A 251 11.02 2.02 -3.44
N GLU A 252 12.22 1.46 -3.41
CA GLU A 252 13.26 1.71 -4.41
C GLU A 252 12.93 1.07 -5.77
N ILE A 253 13.50 1.58 -6.86
CA ILE A 253 13.37 0.95 -8.19
C ILE A 253 14.32 -0.25 -8.28
N SER A 254 13.77 -1.40 -8.65
CA SER A 254 14.52 -2.56 -9.14
C SER A 254 14.22 -2.75 -10.62
N GLY A 255 15.24 -2.94 -11.46
CA GLY A 255 15.12 -2.93 -12.91
C GLY A 255 15.58 -1.60 -13.53
N THR A 256 15.16 -1.37 -14.76
CA THR A 256 15.46 -0.15 -15.53
C THR A 256 14.19 0.63 -15.89
N THR A 257 14.35 1.89 -16.27
CA THR A 257 13.29 2.71 -16.86
C THR A 257 13.81 3.33 -18.17
N ALA A 258 12.92 3.47 -19.16
CA ALA A 258 13.18 4.05 -20.48
C ALA A 258 14.38 3.47 -21.28
N GLN A 259 14.88 2.27 -20.93
CA GLN A 259 16.12 1.71 -21.48
C GLN A 259 15.90 0.60 -22.51
N ASN A 260 14.66 0.19 -22.73
CA ASN A 260 14.29 -0.89 -23.65
C ASN A 260 14.82 -2.28 -23.25
N LEU A 261 15.11 -2.48 -21.96
CA LEU A 261 15.50 -3.77 -21.39
C LEU A 261 14.34 -4.35 -20.60
N ARG A 262 14.02 -5.63 -20.83
CA ARG A 262 12.98 -6.37 -20.09
C ARG A 262 13.50 -6.84 -18.73
N LEU A 263 12.59 -6.98 -17.77
CA LEU A 263 12.73 -7.96 -16.70
C LEU A 263 12.50 -9.37 -17.24
N GLU A 264 13.26 -10.34 -16.75
CA GLU A 264 13.15 -11.76 -17.06
C GLU A 264 12.77 -12.61 -15.84
N ALA A 265 13.20 -12.20 -14.64
CA ALA A 265 12.86 -12.83 -13.37
C ALA A 265 12.89 -11.83 -12.20
N ILE A 266 12.29 -12.22 -11.07
CA ILE A 266 12.23 -11.45 -9.83
C ILE A 266 12.34 -12.37 -8.60
N GLU A 267 12.98 -11.86 -7.56
CA GLU A 267 12.97 -12.42 -6.20
C GLU A 267 12.50 -11.33 -5.22
N ILE A 268 11.63 -11.67 -4.28
CA ILE A 268 11.06 -10.77 -3.27
C ILE A 268 11.06 -11.50 -1.93
N LYS A 269 11.45 -10.86 -0.84
CA LYS A 269 11.44 -11.44 0.53
C LYS A 269 11.24 -10.36 1.59
N ASN A 270 10.67 -10.73 2.73
CA ASN A 270 10.88 -10.00 3.97
C ASN A 270 12.09 -10.61 4.73
N GLU A 271 13.08 -9.80 5.09
CA GLU A 271 14.24 -10.26 5.88
C GLU A 271 13.96 -10.36 7.40
N ASN A 272 12.94 -9.64 7.90
CA ASN A 272 12.55 -9.69 9.30
C ASN A 272 11.56 -10.83 9.57
N TRP A 273 12.09 -12.03 9.85
CA TRP A 273 11.30 -13.21 10.18
C TRP A 273 10.45 -13.04 11.47
N GLU A 274 10.88 -12.22 12.43
CA GLU A 274 10.14 -11.98 13.68
C GLU A 274 8.84 -11.18 13.45
N SER A 275 8.67 -10.53 12.29
CA SER A 275 7.43 -9.83 11.97
C SER A 275 6.25 -10.75 11.66
N ASN A 276 6.49 -12.03 11.35
CA ASN A 276 5.49 -12.99 10.88
C ASN A 276 4.64 -12.47 9.70
N VAL A 277 5.29 -11.72 8.79
CA VAL A 277 4.78 -11.35 7.46
C VAL A 277 5.72 -11.93 6.41
N GLY A 278 5.26 -12.96 5.69
CA GLY A 278 5.93 -13.51 4.51
C GLY A 278 5.27 -13.02 3.22
N ILE A 279 5.98 -13.08 2.10
CA ILE A 279 5.53 -12.56 0.80
C ILE A 279 5.29 -13.73 -0.17
N SER A 280 4.20 -13.68 -0.94
CA SER A 280 3.93 -14.64 -2.01
C SER A 280 3.53 -13.97 -3.32
N TYR A 281 4.17 -14.37 -4.41
CA TYR A 281 4.12 -13.65 -5.69
C TYR A 281 4.20 -14.57 -6.90
N GLN A 282 3.69 -14.13 -8.04
CA GLN A 282 3.85 -14.82 -9.34
C GLN A 282 4.01 -13.83 -10.49
N THR A 283 4.62 -14.29 -11.58
CA THR A 283 4.83 -13.53 -12.82
C THR A 283 4.12 -14.16 -14.02
N HIS A 284 3.54 -13.33 -14.88
CA HIS A 284 3.07 -13.69 -16.22
C HIS A 284 4.22 -13.54 -17.20
N ILE A 285 4.65 -14.65 -17.82
CA ILE A 285 5.80 -14.68 -18.73
C ILE A 285 5.32 -14.80 -20.19
N GLN A 286 5.98 -14.07 -21.09
CA GLN A 286 5.74 -14.14 -22.54
C GLN A 286 5.65 -15.59 -23.02
N ASN A 287 4.61 -15.90 -23.80
CA ASN A 287 4.32 -17.22 -24.40
C ASN A 287 4.10 -18.38 -23.40
N ILE A 288 4.14 -18.14 -22.08
CA ILE A 288 3.96 -19.15 -21.02
C ILE A 288 2.72 -18.86 -20.18
N GLY A 289 2.47 -17.58 -19.87
CA GLY A 289 1.44 -17.15 -18.92
C GLY A 289 1.91 -17.16 -17.47
N TRP A 290 0.97 -17.26 -16.53
CA TRP A 290 1.23 -17.28 -15.09
C TRP A 290 1.94 -18.57 -14.66
N GLN A 291 3.11 -18.43 -14.00
CA GLN A 291 3.94 -19.56 -13.58
C GLN A 291 3.63 -20.13 -12.18
N GLY A 292 2.59 -19.63 -11.50
CA GLY A 292 2.20 -20.04 -10.16
C GLY A 292 3.00 -19.35 -9.04
N PHE A 293 2.39 -19.31 -7.86
CA PHE A 293 2.92 -18.58 -6.70
C PHE A 293 4.23 -19.16 -6.14
N LYS A 294 5.13 -18.22 -5.82
CA LYS A 294 6.41 -18.38 -5.13
C LYS A 294 6.32 -17.81 -3.71
N LYS A 295 7.30 -18.14 -2.86
CA LYS A 295 7.46 -17.62 -1.49
C LYS A 295 8.70 -16.73 -1.36
N ASP A 296 8.90 -16.15 -0.18
CA ASP A 296 10.07 -15.32 0.16
C ASP A 296 11.40 -15.88 -0.39
N GLY A 297 12.00 -15.16 -1.34
CA GLY A 297 13.31 -15.48 -1.93
C GLY A 297 13.30 -16.55 -3.03
N GLU A 298 12.15 -17.13 -3.40
CA GLU A 298 12.06 -18.07 -4.52
C GLU A 298 11.96 -17.31 -5.87
N MET A 299 12.83 -17.62 -6.83
CA MET A 299 12.77 -17.00 -8.16
C MET A 299 11.41 -17.23 -8.85
N SER A 300 10.78 -16.14 -9.32
CA SER A 300 9.65 -16.15 -10.25
C SER A 300 10.11 -15.61 -11.60
N GLY A 301 9.73 -16.25 -12.71
CA GLY A 301 10.19 -15.92 -14.05
C GLY A 301 11.27 -16.86 -14.61
N THR A 302 11.95 -16.40 -15.66
CA THR A 302 12.73 -17.20 -16.61
C THR A 302 14.10 -16.57 -16.89
N ALA A 303 14.90 -16.39 -15.84
CA ALA A 303 16.22 -15.77 -15.93
C ALA A 303 17.13 -16.50 -16.94
N ASN A 304 17.69 -15.77 -17.91
CA ASN A 304 18.56 -16.29 -18.98
C ASN A 304 17.86 -17.14 -20.07
N GLU A 305 16.53 -17.35 -20.01
CA GLU A 305 15.79 -18.02 -21.09
C GLU A 305 15.35 -17.04 -22.20
N GLY A 306 15.51 -15.73 -21.97
CA GLY A 306 15.25 -14.69 -22.96
C GLY A 306 13.79 -14.22 -23.09
N LEU A 307 12.88 -14.75 -22.28
CA LEU A 307 11.49 -14.33 -22.20
C LEU A 307 11.32 -13.17 -21.21
N ARG A 308 10.31 -12.31 -21.43
CA ARG A 308 9.98 -11.17 -20.57
C ARG A 308 8.93 -11.52 -19.50
N ILE A 309 9.01 -10.83 -18.37
CA ILE A 309 7.85 -10.59 -17.51
C ILE A 309 6.94 -9.55 -18.20
N GLU A 310 5.65 -9.86 -18.27
CA GLU A 310 4.60 -9.00 -18.81
C GLU A 310 3.69 -8.44 -17.70
N ALA A 311 3.41 -9.25 -16.66
CA ALA A 311 2.68 -8.84 -15.47
C ALA A 311 3.16 -9.56 -14.19
N ILE A 312 2.81 -9.03 -13.02
CA ILE A 312 3.14 -9.57 -11.69
C ILE A 312 1.98 -9.40 -10.72
N GLN A 313 1.82 -10.35 -9.79
CA GLN A 313 0.91 -10.29 -8.64
C GLN A 313 1.69 -10.55 -7.35
N ILE A 314 1.42 -9.80 -6.28
CA ILE A 314 2.09 -9.92 -4.97
C ILE A 314 1.05 -9.86 -3.84
N THR A 315 1.15 -10.79 -2.90
CA THR A 315 0.28 -10.94 -1.73
C THR A 315 1.11 -11.12 -0.45
N LEU A 316 0.50 -10.87 0.71
CA LEU A 316 1.11 -11.11 2.02
C LEU A 316 0.54 -12.37 2.68
N THR A 317 1.38 -13.03 3.48
CA THR A 317 1.12 -14.30 4.16
C THR A 317 1.77 -14.28 5.55
N GLY A 318 1.55 -15.31 6.38
CA GLY A 318 1.99 -15.32 7.78
C GLY A 318 0.98 -14.65 8.72
N ALA A 319 1.20 -14.81 10.03
CA ALA A 319 0.18 -14.51 11.03
C ALA A 319 -0.11 -13.01 11.22
N ASN A 320 0.68 -12.10 10.64
CA ASN A 320 0.50 -10.64 10.74
C ASN A 320 0.13 -9.96 9.41
N ALA A 321 -0.07 -10.71 8.32
CA ALA A 321 -0.38 -10.16 7.00
C ALA A 321 -1.67 -9.32 6.94
N ASP A 322 -2.63 -9.57 7.84
CA ASP A 322 -3.88 -8.82 7.98
C ASP A 322 -3.68 -7.36 8.41
N LEU A 323 -2.56 -7.04 9.07
CA LEU A 323 -2.20 -5.70 9.56
C LEU A 323 -1.61 -4.78 8.48
N PHE A 324 -1.30 -5.31 7.30
CA PHE A 324 -0.58 -4.60 6.23
C PHE A 324 -1.32 -4.65 4.89
N ASP A 325 -0.91 -3.77 3.97
CA ASP A 325 -1.18 -3.82 2.54
C ASP A 325 0.17 -3.86 1.80
N VAL A 326 0.29 -4.64 0.72
CA VAL A 326 1.44 -4.61 -0.20
C VAL A 326 1.05 -3.90 -1.49
N TYR A 327 1.62 -2.71 -1.70
CA TYR A 327 1.44 -1.90 -2.90
C TYR A 327 2.60 -2.14 -3.88
N TYR A 328 2.32 -2.18 -5.17
CA TYR A 328 3.35 -2.28 -6.21
C TYR A 328 2.94 -1.57 -7.51
N GLU A 329 3.92 -1.02 -8.21
CA GLU A 329 3.76 -0.45 -9.55
C GLU A 329 4.90 -0.91 -10.47
N THR A 330 4.65 -0.94 -11.78
CA THR A 330 5.57 -1.45 -12.80
C THR A 330 5.76 -0.44 -13.92
N TYR A 331 7.00 -0.26 -14.36
CA TYR A 331 7.34 0.51 -15.55
C TYR A 331 7.19 -0.39 -16.78
N VAL A 332 6.24 -0.10 -17.67
CA VAL A 332 5.93 -0.91 -18.87
C VAL A 332 6.33 -0.17 -20.15
N GLU A 333 6.82 -0.92 -21.14
CA GLU A 333 7.15 -0.43 -22.47
C GLU A 333 6.00 0.39 -23.09
N GLY A 334 6.24 1.68 -23.34
CA GLY A 334 5.28 2.61 -23.96
C GLY A 334 4.28 3.25 -22.99
N PHE A 335 4.17 2.76 -21.76
CA PHE A 335 3.27 3.30 -20.73
C PHE A 335 4.03 4.07 -19.64
N GLY A 336 5.30 3.73 -19.41
CA GLY A 336 6.03 4.18 -18.22
C GLY A 336 5.46 3.53 -16.96
N TRP A 337 5.52 4.23 -15.83
CA TRP A 337 4.88 3.75 -14.59
C TRP A 337 3.36 3.66 -14.74
N LEU A 338 2.84 2.44 -14.68
CA LEU A 338 1.41 2.19 -14.44
C LEU A 338 1.07 2.53 -12.97
N PRO A 339 -0.21 2.81 -12.64
CA PRO A 339 -0.59 3.16 -11.27
C PRO A 339 -0.28 2.04 -10.26
N TRP A 340 0.03 2.40 -9.01
CA TRP A 340 0.12 1.45 -7.90
C TRP A 340 -1.17 0.62 -7.77
N VAL A 341 -1.02 -0.71 -7.80
CA VAL A 341 -2.04 -1.71 -7.42
C VAL A 341 -1.66 -2.32 -6.06
N LYS A 342 -2.48 -3.22 -5.49
CA LYS A 342 -2.14 -3.91 -4.24
C LYS A 342 -2.68 -5.34 -4.10
N ASN A 343 -2.14 -6.07 -3.13
CA ASN A 343 -2.73 -7.28 -2.54
C ASN A 343 -3.25 -8.36 -3.53
N GLY A 344 -2.51 -8.63 -4.61
CA GLY A 344 -2.84 -9.65 -5.61
C GLY A 344 -3.52 -9.12 -6.87
N GLU A 345 -3.80 -7.82 -6.96
CA GLU A 345 -4.15 -7.14 -8.22
C GLU A 345 -3.01 -7.29 -9.26
N SER A 346 -3.34 -7.32 -10.56
CA SER A 346 -2.33 -7.50 -11.61
C SER A 346 -1.61 -6.19 -11.92
N ALA A 347 -0.27 -6.16 -11.84
CA ALA A 347 0.55 -5.03 -12.27
C ALA A 347 1.31 -5.38 -13.54
N GLY A 348 1.18 -4.57 -14.59
CA GLY A 348 1.78 -4.81 -15.90
C GLY A 348 0.71 -4.91 -16.98
N THR A 349 0.91 -5.79 -17.96
CA THR A 349 0.01 -5.96 -19.10
C THR A 349 -0.12 -7.44 -19.49
N GLU A 350 -1.27 -8.05 -19.21
CA GLU A 350 -1.59 -9.40 -19.70
C GLU A 350 -2.04 -9.34 -21.17
N GLY A 351 -1.55 -10.26 -22.01
CA GLY A 351 -1.95 -10.41 -23.41
C GLY A 351 -1.48 -9.33 -24.39
N LEU A 352 -1.02 -8.16 -23.93
CA LEU A 352 -0.59 -7.04 -24.81
C LEU A 352 0.80 -7.23 -25.44
N ALA A 353 1.54 -8.28 -25.06
CA ALA A 353 2.88 -8.60 -25.55
C ALA A 353 3.98 -7.55 -25.26
N LEU A 354 3.85 -6.81 -24.15
CA LEU A 354 4.78 -5.77 -23.70
C LEU A 354 5.61 -6.23 -22.52
N ARG A 355 6.78 -5.60 -22.32
CA ARG A 355 7.69 -5.87 -21.21
C ARG A 355 7.44 -4.92 -20.04
N ILE A 356 7.59 -5.44 -18.83
CA ILE A 356 8.01 -4.63 -17.68
C ILE A 356 9.52 -4.39 -17.80
N GLU A 357 9.98 -3.16 -17.58
CA GLU A 357 11.41 -2.80 -17.48
C GLU A 357 11.87 -2.66 -16.03
N GLY A 358 10.98 -2.30 -15.10
CA GLY A 358 11.29 -2.10 -13.69
C GLY A 358 10.06 -2.09 -12.78
N ILE A 359 10.29 -2.18 -11.47
CA ILE A 359 9.24 -2.33 -10.43
C ILE A 359 9.58 -1.55 -9.16
N ARG A 360 8.56 -1.07 -8.46
CA ARG A 360 8.63 -0.63 -7.05
C ARG A 360 7.63 -1.41 -6.20
N ILE A 361 8.00 -1.80 -4.98
CA ILE A 361 7.15 -2.52 -4.04
C ILE A 361 7.22 -1.84 -2.67
N LYS A 362 6.07 -1.52 -2.07
CA LYS A 362 5.93 -0.89 -0.75
C LYS A 362 4.96 -1.70 0.12
N ILE A 363 5.46 -2.32 1.19
CA ILE A 363 4.61 -2.80 2.28
C ILE A 363 4.36 -1.62 3.24
N LEU A 364 3.09 -1.40 3.59
CA LEU A 364 2.61 -0.33 4.46
C LEU A 364 1.57 -0.87 5.45
N LEU A 365 1.41 -0.21 6.59
CA LEU A 365 0.30 -0.49 7.50
C LEU A 365 -1.04 -0.31 6.80
N LYS A 366 -2.00 -1.18 7.11
CA LYS A 366 -3.30 -1.21 6.45
C LYS A 366 -4.10 0.05 6.73
N GLY A 367 -4.61 0.68 5.67
CA GLY A 367 -5.28 1.98 5.77
C GLY A 367 -4.32 3.18 5.84
N ALA A 368 -3.00 2.99 5.76
CA ALA A 368 -2.09 4.08 5.42
C ALA A 368 -2.42 4.64 4.02
N PRO A 369 -2.06 5.91 3.72
CA PRO A 369 -2.26 6.49 2.41
C PRO A 369 -1.64 5.64 1.29
N LYS A 370 -2.36 5.50 0.18
CA LYS A 370 -1.83 4.89 -1.05
C LYS A 370 -0.55 5.63 -1.46
N PRO A 371 0.54 4.93 -1.84
CA PRO A 371 1.74 5.60 -2.33
C PRO A 371 1.45 6.52 -3.51
N GLU A 372 2.07 7.70 -3.51
CA GLU A 372 2.11 8.57 -4.69
C GLU A 372 3.06 7.97 -5.74
N THR A 373 2.67 8.02 -7.01
CA THR A 373 3.56 7.75 -8.15
C THR A 373 4.43 8.99 -8.38
N THR A 374 5.59 9.02 -7.72
CA THR A 374 6.50 10.19 -7.66
C THR A 374 7.17 10.54 -8.98
N GLU A 375 7.11 9.65 -9.98
CA GLU A 375 7.65 9.83 -11.33
C GLU A 375 6.53 9.95 -12.37
N ASN A 376 5.67 10.95 -12.19
CA ASN A 376 4.91 11.49 -13.30
C ASN A 376 5.84 12.45 -14.09
N GLU A 377 6.84 11.89 -14.80
CA GLU A 377 7.86 12.66 -15.53
C GLU A 377 7.27 13.44 -16.71
N LEU A 378 6.71 14.61 -16.38
CA LEU A 378 6.22 15.64 -17.29
C LEU A 378 5.30 15.15 -18.42
N GLY A 379 4.47 14.16 -18.11
CA GLY A 379 3.44 13.61 -18.98
C GLY A 379 3.88 12.29 -19.60
N SER A 380 3.51 11.19 -18.95
CA SER A 380 3.47 9.90 -19.64
C SER A 380 2.54 10.00 -20.86
N MET A 381 2.94 9.41 -22.00
CA MET A 381 2.13 9.45 -23.24
C MET A 381 0.73 8.87 -23.02
N VAL A 382 0.56 7.99 -22.03
CA VAL A 382 -0.69 7.34 -21.67
C VAL A 382 -1.47 8.01 -20.54
N GLN A 383 -1.01 9.15 -20.00
CA GLN A 383 -1.67 9.80 -18.86
C GLN A 383 -3.15 10.07 -19.14
N LEU A 384 -4.02 9.49 -18.31
CA LEU A 384 -5.46 9.73 -18.38
C LEU A 384 -5.77 11.14 -17.86
N VAL A 385 -6.45 11.95 -18.68
CA VAL A 385 -6.96 13.27 -18.29
C VAL A 385 -8.41 13.34 -18.74
N ASN A 386 -9.33 13.46 -17.79
CA ASN A 386 -10.77 13.50 -18.04
C ASN A 386 -11.49 14.25 -16.91
N LYS A 387 -12.83 14.13 -16.83
CA LYS A 387 -13.64 14.84 -15.83
C LYS A 387 -13.34 14.45 -14.37
N ASN A 388 -12.67 13.32 -14.14
CA ASN A 388 -12.23 12.84 -12.83
C ASN A 388 -10.71 13.04 -12.60
N HIS A 389 -9.92 13.23 -13.67
CA HIS A 389 -8.45 13.22 -13.63
C HIS A 389 -7.87 14.50 -14.25
N SER A 390 -7.24 15.36 -13.44
CA SER A 390 -6.71 16.66 -13.86
C SER A 390 -5.18 16.76 -13.80
N VAL A 391 -4.58 17.47 -14.76
CA VAL A 391 -3.20 17.99 -14.64
C VAL A 391 -3.14 19.27 -13.80
N ALA A 392 -1.94 19.59 -13.29
CA ALA A 392 -1.67 20.82 -12.55
C ALA A 392 -1.92 22.08 -13.40
N ASN A 393 -2.17 23.21 -12.73
CA ASN A 393 -2.53 24.47 -13.39
C ASN A 393 -1.35 25.20 -14.04
N ASP A 394 -0.13 24.84 -13.65
CA ASP A 394 1.15 25.30 -14.17
C ASP A 394 1.83 24.30 -15.13
N TYR A 395 1.25 23.10 -15.32
CA TYR A 395 1.79 22.10 -16.23
C TYR A 395 1.79 22.59 -17.68
N VAL A 396 2.99 22.65 -18.25
CA VAL A 396 3.29 22.92 -19.66
C VAL A 396 4.35 21.91 -20.12
N PRO A 397 4.15 21.15 -21.22
CA PRO A 397 5.18 20.25 -21.72
C PRO A 397 6.44 21.00 -22.18
N GLY A 398 7.62 20.49 -21.81
CA GLY A 398 8.91 21.10 -22.15
C GLY A 398 9.38 20.88 -23.59
N ASP A 399 8.65 20.10 -24.38
CA ASP A 399 9.02 19.56 -25.69
C ASP A 399 8.01 19.93 -26.80
N LEU A 400 7.27 21.02 -26.62
CA LEU A 400 6.29 21.54 -27.60
C LEU A 400 6.96 22.10 -28.86
N VAL A 401 6.48 21.68 -30.02
CA VAL A 401 6.86 22.19 -31.34
C VAL A 401 5.63 22.67 -32.13
N TRP A 402 5.82 23.66 -33.00
CA TRP A 402 4.76 24.14 -33.90
C TRP A 402 4.53 23.17 -35.05
N MET A 403 3.28 22.90 -35.39
CA MET A 403 2.92 21.99 -36.48
C MET A 403 3.10 22.65 -37.84
N ASN A 404 3.90 22.01 -38.71
CA ASN A 404 4.09 22.42 -40.11
C ASN A 404 3.24 21.55 -41.05
N LEU A 405 1.93 21.51 -40.80
CA LEU A 405 0.91 20.78 -41.56
C LEU A 405 -0.18 21.75 -42.05
N PRO A 406 -1.02 21.36 -43.03
CA PRO A 406 -2.24 22.10 -43.32
C PRO A 406 -3.05 22.30 -42.04
N SER A 407 -3.45 23.54 -41.75
CA SER A 407 -4.08 23.88 -40.46
C SER A 407 -5.04 25.06 -40.62
N THR A 408 -6.07 25.13 -39.77
CA THR A 408 -6.99 26.28 -39.69
C THR A 408 -6.42 27.44 -38.86
N ARG A 409 -5.39 27.17 -38.03
CA ARG A 409 -4.67 28.15 -37.20
C ARG A 409 -3.31 27.60 -36.75
N ASP A 410 -2.40 28.46 -36.31
CA ASP A 410 -1.14 28.06 -35.70
C ASP A 410 -1.40 27.19 -34.45
N THR A 411 -0.70 26.06 -34.33
CA THR A 411 -0.89 25.14 -33.21
C THR A 411 0.35 24.28 -32.95
N GLN A 412 0.40 23.63 -31.78
CA GLN A 412 1.57 22.90 -31.28
C GLN A 412 1.21 21.50 -30.80
N LEU A 413 2.17 20.57 -30.82
CA LEU A 413 2.12 19.29 -30.10
C LEU A 413 3.48 19.02 -29.44
N ARG A 414 3.53 18.05 -28.53
CA ARG A 414 4.80 17.48 -28.05
C ARG A 414 5.55 16.84 -29.23
N THR A 415 6.88 16.91 -29.21
CA THR A 415 7.75 16.55 -30.35
C THR A 415 7.45 15.17 -30.97
N GLU A 416 7.24 14.14 -30.15
CA GLU A 416 6.94 12.78 -30.63
C GLU A 416 5.56 12.70 -31.32
N ALA A 417 4.51 13.22 -30.66
CA ALA A 417 3.16 13.29 -31.22
C ALA A 417 3.11 14.15 -32.50
N ALA A 418 3.92 15.22 -32.57
CA ALA A 418 4.06 16.04 -33.77
C ALA A 418 4.64 15.25 -34.95
N GLN A 419 5.70 14.46 -34.73
CA GLN A 419 6.28 13.61 -35.76
C GLN A 419 5.24 12.59 -36.26
N HIS A 420 4.60 11.87 -35.34
CA HIS A 420 3.59 10.86 -35.66
C HIS A 420 2.35 11.44 -36.37
N LEU A 421 1.96 12.69 -36.08
CA LEU A 421 0.85 13.34 -36.79
C LEU A 421 1.22 13.68 -38.24
N ASN A 422 2.48 14.04 -38.52
CA ASN A 422 2.95 14.21 -39.89
C ASN A 422 2.83 12.90 -40.67
N ASP A 423 3.21 11.77 -40.06
CA ASP A 423 3.12 10.46 -40.69
C ASP A 423 1.67 10.03 -40.95
N LEU A 424 0.73 10.33 -40.04
CA LEU A 424 -0.72 10.14 -40.25
C LEU A 424 -1.23 10.96 -41.44
N PHE A 425 -0.84 12.24 -41.53
CA PHE A 425 -1.24 13.13 -42.63
C PHE A 425 -0.62 12.69 -43.97
N ASN A 426 0.62 12.18 -43.96
CA ASN A 426 1.25 11.56 -45.12
C ASN A 426 0.50 10.29 -45.56
N GLY A 427 0.06 9.45 -44.60
CA GLY A 427 -0.80 8.29 -44.86
C GLY A 427 -2.11 8.65 -45.55
N ALA A 428 -2.83 9.62 -44.99
CA ALA A 428 -4.07 10.14 -45.57
C ALA A 428 -3.85 10.68 -46.99
N ASN A 429 -2.81 11.50 -47.19
CA ASN A 429 -2.47 12.08 -48.49
C ASN A 429 -2.10 11.01 -49.54
N ASN A 430 -1.43 9.93 -49.13
CA ASN A 430 -1.17 8.77 -50.00
C ASN A 430 -2.45 8.02 -50.41
N SER A 431 -3.51 8.10 -49.60
CA SER A 431 -4.86 7.63 -49.94
C SER A 431 -5.70 8.68 -50.70
N GLY A 432 -5.13 9.85 -51.03
CA GLY A 432 -5.81 10.94 -51.72
C GLY A 432 -6.67 11.83 -50.83
N LEU A 433 -6.49 11.76 -49.51
CA LEU A 433 -7.28 12.46 -48.49
C LEU A 433 -6.47 13.59 -47.86
N ILE A 434 -7.07 14.78 -47.67
CA ILE A 434 -6.37 15.95 -47.14
C ILE A 434 -6.94 16.33 -45.77
N LEU A 435 -6.16 16.03 -44.72
CA LEU A 435 -6.42 16.43 -43.35
C LEU A 435 -5.89 17.83 -43.05
N TYR A 436 -6.54 18.50 -42.09
CA TYR A 436 -6.15 19.80 -41.55
C TYR A 436 -6.12 19.73 -40.02
N CYS A 437 -5.07 20.25 -39.40
CA CYS A 437 -5.03 20.50 -37.97
C CYS A 437 -6.04 21.59 -37.59
N CYS A 438 -6.64 21.48 -36.40
CA CYS A 438 -7.55 22.48 -35.87
C CYS A 438 -7.25 22.87 -34.41
N SER A 439 -6.85 21.95 -33.53
CA SER A 439 -6.39 22.31 -32.16
C SER A 439 -5.46 21.29 -31.54
N GLY A 440 -4.17 21.59 -31.51
CA GLY A 440 -3.20 20.92 -30.64
C GLY A 440 -3.25 21.46 -29.21
N TYR A 441 -2.07 21.69 -28.64
CA TYR A 441 -1.84 22.16 -27.27
C TYR A 441 -2.67 23.39 -26.87
N ARG A 442 -3.16 23.39 -25.62
CA ARG A 442 -3.97 24.46 -25.04
C ARG A 442 -3.65 24.61 -23.56
N SER A 443 -3.10 25.76 -23.16
CA SER A 443 -2.72 26.02 -21.76
C SER A 443 -3.92 26.03 -20.80
N TYR A 444 -3.66 25.80 -19.51
CA TYR A 444 -4.67 25.91 -18.44
C TYR A 444 -5.42 27.26 -18.47
N VAL A 445 -4.70 28.37 -18.70
CA VAL A 445 -5.27 29.72 -18.78
C VAL A 445 -6.18 29.86 -20.00
N THR A 446 -5.78 29.30 -21.15
CA THR A 446 -6.59 29.28 -22.37
C THR A 446 -7.85 28.42 -22.19
N GLN A 447 -7.74 27.25 -21.55
CA GLN A 447 -8.90 26.42 -21.20
C GLN A 447 -9.81 27.11 -20.19
N SER A 448 -9.27 27.92 -19.27
CA SER A 448 -10.05 28.72 -18.30
C SER A 448 -10.90 29.78 -18.99
N ALA A 449 -10.33 30.55 -19.91
CA ALA A 449 -11.08 31.52 -20.69
C ALA A 449 -12.16 30.86 -21.58
N LEU A 450 -11.83 29.74 -22.22
CA LEU A 450 -12.77 28.96 -23.05
C LEU A 450 -13.93 28.38 -22.22
N TYR A 451 -13.63 27.83 -21.04
CA TYR A 451 -14.65 27.27 -20.16
C TYR A 451 -15.59 28.38 -19.63
N GLN A 452 -15.04 29.49 -19.16
CA GLN A 452 -15.81 30.64 -18.68
C GLN A 452 -16.77 31.19 -19.76
N TRP A 453 -16.30 31.34 -20.99
CA TRP A 453 -17.15 31.78 -22.11
C TRP A 453 -18.30 30.81 -22.40
N ASN A 454 -18.07 29.49 -22.30
CA ASN A 454 -19.13 28.49 -22.44
C ASN A 454 -20.14 28.55 -21.27
N VAL A 455 -19.68 28.81 -20.05
CA VAL A 455 -20.56 29.02 -18.88
C VAL A 455 -21.43 30.27 -19.06
N GLU A 456 -20.88 31.37 -19.58
CA GLU A 456 -21.63 32.60 -19.89
C GLU A 456 -22.66 32.40 -21.01
N LYS A 457 -22.34 31.57 -22.00
CA LYS A 457 -23.19 31.35 -23.19
C LYS A 457 -24.29 30.29 -22.99
N TYR A 458 -24.00 29.22 -22.24
CA TYR A 458 -24.87 28.05 -22.13
C TYR A 458 -25.25 27.70 -20.67
N GLY A 459 -24.75 28.44 -19.68
CA GLY A 459 -24.81 28.06 -18.27
C GLY A 459 -23.86 26.91 -17.94
N VAL A 460 -23.61 26.67 -16.64
CA VAL A 460 -22.69 25.62 -16.18
C VAL A 460 -23.06 24.25 -16.75
N GLY A 461 -24.33 23.83 -16.62
CA GLY A 461 -24.79 22.53 -17.12
C GLY A 461 -24.65 22.34 -18.65
N GLY A 462 -24.65 23.43 -19.43
CA GLY A 462 -24.34 23.38 -20.86
C GLY A 462 -22.84 23.32 -21.13
N ALA A 463 -22.04 24.10 -20.40
CA ALA A 463 -20.58 24.12 -20.52
C ALA A 463 -19.94 22.76 -20.22
N GLU A 464 -20.39 22.06 -19.17
CA GLU A 464 -19.90 20.73 -18.78
C GLU A 464 -20.17 19.63 -19.82
N LEU A 465 -21.05 19.88 -20.80
CA LEU A 465 -21.34 18.96 -21.92
C LEU A 465 -20.45 19.21 -23.15
N VAL A 466 -19.92 20.43 -23.33
CA VAL A 466 -19.24 20.87 -24.57
C VAL A 466 -17.81 21.41 -24.33
N SER A 467 -17.34 21.43 -23.09
CA SER A 467 -16.03 21.95 -22.73
C SER A 467 -15.47 21.28 -21.48
N ALA A 468 -14.23 20.80 -21.58
CA ALA A 468 -13.46 20.39 -20.42
C ALA A 468 -13.27 21.55 -19.43
N ARG A 469 -13.32 21.26 -18.13
CA ARG A 469 -12.84 22.19 -17.11
C ARG A 469 -11.32 22.42 -17.26
N PRO A 470 -10.77 23.53 -16.75
CA PRO A 470 -9.31 23.73 -16.66
C PRO A 470 -8.63 22.57 -15.93
N GLY A 471 -7.47 22.14 -16.41
CA GLY A 471 -6.76 20.95 -15.93
C GLY A 471 -7.35 19.60 -16.38
N MET A 472 -8.62 19.54 -16.79
CA MET A 472 -9.33 18.31 -17.22
C MET A 472 -9.39 18.15 -18.74
N SER A 473 -8.47 18.78 -19.47
CA SER A 473 -8.44 18.88 -20.93
C SER A 473 -7.18 18.23 -21.49
N GLU A 474 -7.30 17.18 -22.31
CA GLU A 474 -6.14 16.46 -22.86
C GLU A 474 -5.26 17.34 -23.77
N HIS A 475 -5.78 18.45 -24.29
CA HIS A 475 -4.97 19.45 -24.98
C HIS A 475 -3.89 20.08 -24.09
N GLN A 476 -4.05 20.10 -22.77
CA GLN A 476 -2.99 20.62 -21.88
C GLN A 476 -1.76 19.68 -21.84
N LEU A 477 -1.93 18.40 -22.17
CA LEU A 477 -0.82 17.45 -22.36
C LEU A 477 0.01 17.75 -23.62
N GLY A 478 -0.52 18.53 -24.58
CA GLY A 478 0.08 18.65 -25.90
C GLY A 478 0.09 17.34 -26.70
N LEU A 479 -0.76 16.38 -26.32
CA LEU A 479 -0.92 15.06 -26.94
C LEU A 479 -2.27 14.89 -27.67
N ALA A 480 -3.20 15.83 -27.49
CA ALA A 480 -4.48 15.84 -28.20
C ALA A 480 -4.46 16.82 -29.38
N MET A 481 -4.98 16.40 -30.53
CA MET A 481 -5.19 17.19 -31.73
C MET A 481 -6.62 17.04 -32.23
N ASP A 482 -7.37 18.15 -32.28
CA ASP A 482 -8.57 18.23 -33.12
C ASP A 482 -8.15 18.34 -34.60
N VAL A 483 -8.64 17.46 -35.47
CA VAL A 483 -8.40 17.49 -36.93
C VAL A 483 -9.70 17.61 -37.72
N THR A 484 -9.63 18.10 -38.96
CA THR A 484 -10.80 18.33 -39.83
C THR A 484 -10.42 18.20 -41.31
N ALA A 485 -11.37 18.38 -42.23
CA ALA A 485 -11.16 18.36 -43.67
C ALA A 485 -12.08 19.36 -44.40
N ALA A 486 -11.72 19.65 -45.66
CA ALA A 486 -12.54 20.50 -46.53
C ALA A 486 -13.94 19.90 -46.81
N SER A 487 -14.09 18.58 -46.72
CA SER A 487 -15.36 17.86 -46.86
C SER A 487 -16.40 18.20 -45.78
N VAL A 488 -15.98 18.78 -44.66
CA VAL A 488 -16.82 19.31 -43.57
C VAL A 488 -16.61 20.82 -43.35
N ASN A 489 -16.23 21.57 -44.39
CA ASN A 489 -15.96 23.02 -44.33
C ASN A 489 -14.92 23.44 -43.27
N PHE A 490 -14.03 22.53 -42.84
CA PHE A 490 -13.10 22.69 -41.72
C PHE A 490 -13.74 22.82 -40.33
N ASP A 491 -15.02 22.46 -40.18
CA ASP A 491 -15.72 22.41 -38.89
C ASP A 491 -15.32 21.17 -38.07
N LEU A 492 -15.57 21.22 -36.75
CA LEU A 492 -15.46 20.07 -35.84
C LEU A 492 -16.88 19.55 -35.54
N VAL A 493 -17.29 18.49 -36.23
CA VAL A 493 -18.66 17.96 -36.23
C VAL A 493 -18.69 16.44 -36.34
N GLU A 494 -19.70 15.79 -35.75
CA GLU A 494 -19.88 14.32 -35.80
C GLU A 494 -19.91 13.79 -37.24
N ASN A 495 -20.41 14.60 -38.18
CA ASN A 495 -20.47 14.23 -39.60
C ASN A 495 -19.08 13.95 -40.22
N PHE A 496 -18.00 14.45 -39.63
CA PHE A 496 -16.63 14.13 -40.04
C PHE A 496 -16.36 12.62 -40.00
N GLY A 497 -16.88 11.90 -39.00
CA GLY A 497 -16.71 10.45 -38.86
C GLY A 497 -17.33 9.61 -39.99
N TYR A 498 -18.21 10.22 -40.80
CA TYR A 498 -18.82 9.59 -41.96
C TYR A 498 -18.15 9.96 -43.29
N THR A 499 -17.22 10.93 -43.33
CA THR A 499 -16.46 11.24 -44.56
C THR A 499 -15.31 10.25 -44.76
N ALA A 500 -14.70 10.25 -45.95
CA ALA A 500 -13.56 9.39 -46.22
C ALA A 500 -12.35 9.72 -45.31
N GLU A 501 -12.18 10.99 -44.95
CA GLU A 501 -11.13 11.45 -44.04
C GLU A 501 -11.33 10.94 -42.61
N GLY A 502 -12.54 11.06 -42.05
CA GLY A 502 -12.85 10.55 -40.71
C GLY A 502 -12.88 9.02 -40.63
N GLN A 503 -13.26 8.33 -41.71
CA GLN A 503 -13.17 6.87 -41.80
C GLN A 503 -11.72 6.40 -41.84
N PHE A 504 -10.86 7.05 -42.65
CA PHE A 504 -9.41 6.77 -42.65
C PHE A 504 -8.80 6.96 -41.26
N ILE A 505 -9.17 8.04 -40.56
CA ILE A 505 -8.77 8.27 -39.16
C ILE A 505 -9.24 7.14 -38.24
N ARG A 506 -10.53 6.77 -38.30
CA ARG A 506 -11.09 5.71 -37.45
C ARG A 506 -10.35 4.38 -37.62
N ASP A 507 -10.00 4.04 -38.87
CA ASP A 507 -9.48 2.72 -39.23
C ASP A 507 -7.95 2.63 -39.16
N HIS A 508 -7.21 3.75 -39.32
CA HIS A 508 -5.75 3.77 -39.43
C HIS A 508 -5.01 4.65 -38.41
N ALA A 509 -5.66 5.53 -37.65
CA ALA A 509 -4.94 6.43 -36.72
C ALA A 509 -4.07 5.68 -35.69
N HIS A 510 -4.48 4.46 -35.34
CA HIS A 510 -3.77 3.60 -34.40
C HIS A 510 -2.38 3.17 -34.90
N GLU A 511 -2.21 2.99 -36.22
CA GLU A 511 -0.92 2.65 -36.86
C GLU A 511 0.12 3.76 -36.65
N TYR A 512 -0.36 4.99 -36.46
CA TYR A 512 0.43 6.19 -36.21
C TYR A 512 0.44 6.59 -34.73
N GLY A 513 -0.13 5.78 -33.82
CA GLY A 513 -0.09 6.05 -32.37
C GLY A 513 -1.17 6.98 -31.83
N PHE A 514 -2.19 7.28 -32.62
CA PHE A 514 -3.36 8.06 -32.22
C PHE A 514 -4.60 7.18 -32.03
N ILE A 515 -5.43 7.51 -31.05
CA ILE A 515 -6.79 6.97 -30.90
C ILE A 515 -7.82 8.06 -31.16
N VAL A 516 -8.97 7.70 -31.74
CA VAL A 516 -10.18 8.54 -31.66
C VAL A 516 -10.65 8.50 -30.20
N ARG A 517 -10.43 9.59 -29.46
CA ARG A 517 -10.43 9.58 -27.99
C ARG A 517 -11.81 9.37 -27.37
N TYR A 518 -12.86 9.80 -28.08
CA TYR A 518 -14.25 9.72 -27.66
C TYR A 518 -15.06 8.98 -28.74
N PRO A 519 -15.07 7.63 -28.73
CA PRO A 519 -15.78 6.83 -29.72
C PRO A 519 -17.31 6.95 -29.61
N GLN A 520 -17.99 6.58 -30.69
CA GLN A 520 -19.44 6.40 -30.69
C GLN A 520 -19.87 5.40 -29.60
N ASP A 521 -21.05 5.62 -29.00
CA ASP A 521 -21.66 4.81 -27.95
C ASP A 521 -20.87 4.68 -26.62
N LYS A 522 -19.72 5.36 -26.47
CA LYS A 522 -18.86 5.31 -25.27
C LYS A 522 -19.03 6.51 -24.30
N THR A 523 -19.98 7.42 -24.55
CA THR A 523 -20.24 8.61 -23.70
C THR A 523 -20.51 8.30 -22.23
N GLY A 524 -21.11 7.14 -21.92
CA GLY A 524 -21.34 6.69 -20.54
C GLY A 524 -20.06 6.34 -19.75
N ILE A 525 -18.91 6.26 -20.44
CA ILE A 525 -17.59 5.96 -19.86
C ILE A 525 -16.71 7.21 -19.91
N THR A 526 -16.59 7.85 -21.08
CA THR A 526 -15.70 9.01 -21.27
C THR A 526 -16.26 10.30 -20.68
N GLY A 527 -17.58 10.40 -20.54
CA GLY A 527 -18.29 11.63 -20.20
C GLY A 527 -18.37 12.66 -21.35
N TYR A 528 -17.96 12.32 -22.57
CA TYR A 528 -17.99 13.17 -23.77
C TYR A 528 -18.83 12.56 -24.90
N ALA A 529 -19.33 13.41 -25.80
CA ALA A 529 -20.06 12.98 -27.00
C ALA A 529 -19.13 12.23 -27.99
N TYR A 530 -19.65 11.83 -29.15
CA TYR A 530 -18.83 11.27 -30.22
C TYR A 530 -17.99 12.38 -30.86
N GLU A 531 -16.66 12.29 -30.78
CA GLU A 531 -15.75 13.30 -31.33
C GLU A 531 -14.77 12.66 -32.33
N PRO A 532 -15.20 12.33 -33.58
CA PRO A 532 -14.34 11.74 -34.60
C PRO A 532 -13.15 12.61 -35.02
N TRP A 533 -13.16 13.89 -34.67
CA TRP A 533 -12.07 14.83 -34.88
C TRP A 533 -10.98 14.77 -33.80
N HIS A 534 -11.27 14.27 -32.60
CA HIS A 534 -10.40 14.44 -31.44
C HIS A 534 -9.43 13.26 -31.30
N LEU A 535 -8.20 13.45 -31.78
CA LEU A 535 -7.15 12.45 -31.78
C LEU A 535 -6.26 12.60 -30.54
N ARG A 536 -6.10 11.53 -29.77
CA ARG A 536 -5.17 11.47 -28.64
C ARG A 536 -3.98 10.58 -28.97
N TYR A 537 -2.77 11.14 -28.92
CA TYR A 537 -1.54 10.38 -29.02
C TYR A 537 -1.27 9.58 -27.74
N VAL A 538 -0.96 8.30 -27.90
CA VAL A 538 -0.54 7.37 -26.83
C VAL A 538 0.64 6.47 -27.26
N GLY A 539 1.15 6.63 -28.48
CA GLY A 539 2.18 5.77 -29.06
C GLY A 539 1.61 4.56 -29.81
N VAL A 540 2.28 4.16 -30.89
CA VAL A 540 1.80 3.14 -31.87
C VAL A 540 1.34 1.84 -31.21
N LYS A 541 2.12 1.31 -30.27
CA LYS A 541 1.81 0.06 -29.56
C LYS A 541 0.52 0.18 -28.74
N VAL A 542 0.37 1.28 -27.99
CA VAL A 542 -0.78 1.52 -27.11
C VAL A 542 -2.04 1.78 -27.92
N ALA A 543 -1.96 2.64 -28.93
CA ALA A 543 -3.10 2.96 -29.78
C ALA A 543 -3.62 1.72 -30.52
N THR A 544 -2.71 0.89 -31.05
CA THR A 544 -3.06 -0.37 -31.71
C THR A 544 -3.68 -1.38 -30.73
N ALA A 545 -3.20 -1.45 -29.49
CA ALA A 545 -3.80 -2.29 -28.46
C ALA A 545 -5.22 -1.83 -28.07
N ILE A 546 -5.41 -0.52 -27.86
CA ILE A 546 -6.72 0.08 -27.58
C ILE A 546 -7.69 -0.21 -28.75
N TYR A 547 -7.29 0.10 -29.98
CA TYR A 547 -8.07 -0.14 -31.20
C TYR A 547 -8.52 -1.60 -31.34
N ASN A 548 -7.57 -2.55 -31.27
CA ASN A 548 -7.86 -3.98 -31.37
C ASN A 548 -8.79 -4.51 -30.25
N SER A 549 -8.85 -3.81 -29.10
CA SER A 549 -9.69 -4.20 -27.97
C SER A 549 -11.10 -3.59 -27.98
N GLY A 550 -11.35 -2.53 -28.77
CA GLY A 550 -12.61 -1.78 -28.74
C GLY A 550 -12.91 -1.03 -27.43
N LYS A 551 -11.90 -0.89 -26.55
CA LYS A 551 -11.96 -0.13 -25.29
C LYS A 551 -11.71 1.37 -25.52
N THR A 552 -12.17 2.23 -24.60
CA THR A 552 -11.65 3.60 -24.44
C THR A 552 -10.35 3.61 -23.63
N LEU A 553 -9.73 4.78 -23.48
CA LEU A 553 -8.57 4.96 -22.63
C LEU A 553 -8.86 4.61 -21.15
N GLU A 554 -10.06 4.95 -20.66
CA GLU A 554 -10.57 4.59 -19.33
C GLU A 554 -10.71 3.07 -19.15
N GLU A 555 -11.46 2.41 -20.04
CA GLU A 555 -11.65 0.95 -20.02
C GLU A 555 -10.32 0.18 -20.16
N PHE A 556 -9.32 0.76 -20.80
CA PHE A 556 -8.01 0.15 -21.02
C PHE A 556 -7.12 0.15 -19.78
N TYR A 557 -7.22 1.18 -18.92
CA TYR A 557 -6.53 1.22 -17.62
C TYR A 557 -7.38 0.71 -16.45
N GLU A 558 -8.65 0.39 -16.69
CA GLU A 558 -9.63 -0.04 -15.67
C GLU A 558 -9.86 1.05 -14.60
N ILE A 559 -9.64 2.31 -15.00
CA ILE A 559 -9.85 3.51 -14.19
C ILE A 559 -11.21 4.12 -14.51
N ASN A 560 -12.05 4.31 -13.49
CA ASN A 560 -13.34 5.02 -13.55
C ASN A 560 -13.23 6.38 -12.85
#